data_AF-A0A0R3MHS3-F1
#
_entry.id   AF-A0A0R3MHS3-F1
#
_cell.length_a   1.000
_cell.length_b   1.000
_cell.length_c   1.000
_cell.angle_alpha   90.00
_cell.angle_beta   90.00
_cell.angle_gamma   90.00
#
_symmetry.space_group_name_H-M   'P 1'
#
loop_
_entity.id
_entity.type
_entity.pdbx_description
1 polymer ?
#
loop_
_entity_poly.entity_id
_entity_poly.type
_entity_poly.pdbx_seq_one_letter_code
_entity_poly.pdbx_strand_id
1 'polypeptide(L)' 'MTKILFVIPLVLITSAAAAQSPQERQKGHDACSRDVSRYCRAHMQEGDQVVLACLKQNRAKISKGCQQMLASHGQ' A
#
# COMPACT_ATOMS: atom_id res chain seq x y z
N MET A 1 32.95 -18.81 -39.39
CA MET A 1 32.84 -20.17 -39.94
C MET A 1 32.63 -21.13 -38.79
N THR A 2 31.51 -21.84 -38.83
CA THR A 2 30.86 -22.67 -37.82
C THR A 2 31.67 -23.91 -37.40
N LYS A 3 31.69 -24.23 -36.09
CA LYS A 3 32.11 -25.52 -35.50
C LYS A 3 31.66 -25.54 -34.01
N ILE A 4 30.41 -25.86 -33.70
CA ILE A 4 29.83 -27.21 -33.49
C ILE A 4 30.16 -27.79 -32.09
N LEU A 5 29.07 -27.95 -31.33
CA LEU A 5 28.75 -28.94 -30.29
C LEU A 5 29.38 -28.80 -28.90
N PHE A 6 28.56 -28.33 -27.95
CA PHE A 6 28.37 -29.05 -26.70
C PHE A 6 26.88 -29.04 -26.30
N VAL A 7 26.29 -30.22 -26.47
CA VAL A 7 25.08 -30.76 -25.85
C VAL A 7 24.99 -30.35 -24.37
N ILE A 8 23.83 -29.84 -23.94
CA ILE A 8 23.19 -30.10 -22.61
C ILE A 8 21.72 -29.63 -22.72
N PRO A 9 20.72 -30.51 -22.55
CA PRO A 9 19.32 -30.13 -22.41
C PRO A 9 19.01 -29.83 -20.93
N LEU A 10 18.39 -28.68 -20.65
CA LEU A 10 17.76 -28.40 -19.35
C LEU A 10 16.62 -27.39 -19.61
N VAL A 11 15.43 -27.84 -20.00
CA VAL A 11 14.36 -28.28 -19.09
C VAL A 11 14.09 -27.25 -17.97
N LEU A 12 12.91 -26.63 -18.10
CA LEU A 12 12.08 -26.01 -17.07
C LEU A 12 12.62 -24.76 -16.37
N ILE A 13 12.07 -23.60 -16.75
CA ILE A 13 11.43 -22.72 -15.76
C ILE A 13 10.21 -22.06 -16.42
N THR A 14 9.05 -22.72 -16.31
CA THR A 14 7.77 -22.02 -16.42
C THR A 14 7.73 -21.01 -15.28
N SER A 15 7.98 -19.75 -15.58
CA SER A 15 7.74 -18.68 -14.62
C SER A 15 6.22 -18.60 -14.44
N ALA A 16 5.69 -19.35 -13.48
CA ALA A 16 4.48 -18.94 -12.80
C ALA A 16 4.85 -17.63 -12.11
N ALA A 17 4.69 -16.52 -12.85
CA ALA A 17 4.58 -15.21 -12.25
C ALA A 17 3.36 -15.32 -11.34
N ALA A 18 3.60 -15.64 -10.07
CA ALA A 18 2.61 -15.47 -9.03
C ALA A 18 2.09 -14.06 -9.24
N ALA A 19 0.81 -13.96 -9.59
CA ALA A 19 0.10 -12.72 -9.67
C ALA A 19 0.20 -12.07 -8.28
N GLN A 20 1.26 -11.28 -8.08
CA GLN A 20 1.37 -10.37 -6.96
C GLN A 20 0.34 -9.31 -7.26
N SER A 21 -0.87 -9.58 -6.79
CA SER A 21 -2.04 -8.73 -6.87
C SER A 21 -1.60 -7.28 -6.66
N PRO A 22 -1.71 -6.40 -7.66
CA PRO A 22 -1.42 -4.96 -7.52
C PRO A 22 -2.24 -4.29 -6.40
N GLN A 23 -3.28 -4.99 -5.94
CA GLN A 23 -4.26 -4.54 -4.97
C GLN A 23 -3.71 -4.33 -3.53
N GLU A 24 -2.59 -4.98 -3.17
CA GLU A 24 -2.06 -4.91 -1.80
C GLU A 24 -1.13 -3.69 -1.60
N ARG A 25 -0.43 -3.24 -2.64
CA ARG A 25 0.48 -2.09 -2.55
C ARG A 25 -0.22 -0.73 -2.58
N GLN A 26 -1.39 -0.64 -3.23
CA GLN A 26 -2.19 0.58 -3.27
C GLN A 26 -2.92 0.85 -1.94
N LYS A 27 -3.26 -0.21 -1.19
CA LYS A 27 -4.08 -0.12 0.04
C LYS A 27 -3.39 0.58 1.21
N GLY A 28 -2.06 0.67 1.22
CA GLY A 28 -1.31 1.23 2.35
C GLY A 28 -1.48 2.74 2.53
N HIS A 29 -1.39 3.50 1.43
CA HIS A 29 -1.56 4.96 1.46
C HIS A 29 -3.04 5.39 1.44
N ASP A 30 -3.92 4.58 0.86
CA ASP A 30 -5.38 4.81 0.85
C ASP A 30 -6.09 4.42 2.15
N ALA A 31 -5.42 3.74 3.08
CA ALA A 31 -6.05 3.23 4.29
C ALA A 31 -6.75 4.32 5.11
N CYS A 32 -6.15 5.52 5.19
CA CYS A 32 -6.77 6.67 5.85
C CYS A 32 -7.62 7.54 4.93
N SER A 33 -7.44 7.54 3.61
CA SER A 33 -8.13 8.45 2.69
C SER A 33 -9.66 8.40 2.84
N ARG A 34 -10.19 7.18 2.96
CA ARG A 34 -11.62 6.94 3.19
C ARG A 34 -12.09 7.45 4.57
N ASP A 35 -11.28 7.28 5.60
CA ASP A 35 -11.59 7.74 6.95
C ASP A 35 -11.50 9.26 7.07
N VAL A 36 -10.50 9.89 6.46
CA VAL A 36 -10.39 11.36 6.40
C VAL A 36 -11.61 11.94 5.69
N SER A 37 -12.02 11.35 4.57
CA SER A 37 -13.18 11.85 3.80
C SER A 37 -14.50 11.69 4.56
N ARG A 38 -14.57 10.73 5.49
CA ARG A 38 -15.78 10.46 6.30
C ARG A 38 -15.81 11.28 7.59
N TYR A 39 -14.71 11.35 8.32
CA TYR A 39 -14.64 11.92 9.66
C TYR A 39 -13.98 13.31 9.70
N CYS A 40 -13.06 13.58 8.77
CA CYS A 40 -12.20 14.77 8.76
C CYS A 40 -12.38 15.64 7.51
N ARG A 41 -13.50 15.49 6.80
CA ARG A 41 -13.78 16.21 5.54
C ARG A 41 -13.71 17.73 5.69
N ALA A 42 -14.15 18.24 6.84
CA ALA A 42 -14.08 19.67 7.16
C ALA A 42 -12.63 20.18 7.21
N HIS A 43 -11.71 19.35 7.71
CA HIS A 43 -10.31 19.71 7.93
C HIS A 43 -9.41 19.46 6.73
N MET A 44 -9.90 18.82 5.67
CA MET A 44 -9.11 18.56 4.45
C MET A 44 -8.61 19.84 3.77
N GLN A 45 -9.35 20.96 3.89
CA GLN A 45 -8.96 22.25 3.31
C GLN A 45 -8.05 23.07 4.24
N GLU A 46 -7.96 22.70 5.51
CA GLU A 46 -7.10 23.36 6.50
C GLU A 46 -5.66 22.84 6.47
N GLY A 47 -5.43 21.69 5.82
CA GLY A 47 -4.11 21.10 5.58
C GLY A 47 -3.84 19.83 6.37
N ASP A 48 -2.74 19.16 6.02
CA ASP A 48 -2.38 17.83 6.54
C ASP A 48 -2.25 17.78 8.07
N GLN A 49 -1.83 18.88 8.69
CA GLN A 49 -1.57 18.96 10.13
C GLN A 49 -2.89 18.90 10.91
N VAL A 50 -3.92 19.58 10.40
CA VAL A 50 -5.27 19.59 10.98
C VAL A 50 -5.96 18.25 10.69
N VAL A 51 -5.77 17.70 9.49
CA VAL A 51 -6.23 16.35 9.15
C VAL A 51 -5.62 15.30 10.09
N LEU A 52 -4.32 15.39 10.37
CA LEU A 52 -3.62 14.48 11.28
C LEU A 52 -4.16 14.60 12.71
N ALA A 53 -4.41 15.83 13.19
CA ALA A 53 -5.04 16.06 14.49
C ALA A 53 -6.46 15.46 14.54
N CYS A 54 -7.25 15.66 13.49
CA CYS A 54 -8.60 15.08 13.39
C CYS A 54 -8.57 13.54 13.38
N LEU A 55 -7.64 12.93 12.65
CA LEU A 55 -7.42 11.48 12.65
C LEU A 55 -7.01 10.97 14.03
N LYS A 56 -6.12 11.68 14.73
CA LYS A 56 -5.72 11.35 16.11
C LYS A 56 -6.90 11.43 17.07
N GLN A 57 -7.77 12.41 16.93
CA GLN A 57 -8.96 12.57 17.77
C GLN A 57 -10.04 11.52 17.46
N ASN A 58 -10.12 11.06 16.22
CA ASN A 58 -11.05 10.03 15.77
C ASN A 58 -10.44 8.63 15.72
N ARG A 59 -9.30 8.39 16.39
CA ARG A 59 -8.53 7.13 16.25
C ARG A 59 -9.36 5.88 16.56
N ALA A 60 -10.31 5.96 17.49
CA ALA A 60 -11.21 4.84 17.80
C ALA A 60 -12.33 4.62 16.77
N LYS A 61 -12.62 5.62 15.92
CA LYS A 61 -13.70 5.61 14.92
C LYS A 61 -13.22 5.30 13.50
N ILE A 62 -11.95 5.54 13.21
CA ILE A 62 -11.32 5.23 11.92
C ILE A 62 -11.02 3.72 11.79
N SER A 63 -10.83 3.25 10.56
CA SER A 63 -10.51 1.85 10.27
C SER A 63 -9.18 1.42 10.90
N LYS A 64 -9.08 0.14 11.28
CA LYS A 64 -7.85 -0.43 11.87
C LYS A 64 -6.61 -0.19 11.01
N GLY A 65 -6.74 -0.23 9.68
CA GLY A 65 -5.65 0.07 8.74
C GLY A 65 -5.14 1.51 8.90
N CYS A 66 -6.04 2.47 9.02
CA CYS A 66 -5.68 3.87 9.26
C CYS A 66 -5.07 4.05 10.66
N GLN A 67 -5.57 3.35 11.69
CA GLN A 67 -4.98 3.38 13.04
C GLN A 67 -3.53 2.89 13.06
N GLN A 68 -3.24 1.79 12.35
CA GLN A 68 -1.89 1.24 12.19
C GLN A 68 -0.99 2.21 11.44
N MET A 69 -1.44 2.77 10.32
CA MET A 69 -0.67 3.78 9.58
C MET A 69 -0.36 4.99 10.45
N LEU A 70 -1.33 5.50 11.22
CA LEU A 70 -1.15 6.60 12.15
C LEU A 70 -0.21 6.25 13.31
N ALA A 71 -0.06 4.97 13.65
CA ALA A 71 0.90 4.49 14.66
C ALA A 71 2.31 4.37 14.08
N SER A 72 2.44 3.95 12.82
CA SER A 72 3.73 3.79 12.14
C SER A 72 4.31 5.10 11.59
N HIS A 73 3.47 6.06 11.20
CA HIS A 73 3.88 7.30 10.51
C HIS A 73 3.48 8.61 11.24
N GLY A 74 2.67 8.54 12.30
CA GLY A 74 2.13 9.74 12.98
C GLY A 74 3.02 10.34 14.08
N GLN A 75 4.32 10.05 14.04
CA GLN A 75 5.35 10.59 14.94
C GLN A 75 6.01 11.80 14.31
#